data_AF-A0A935B8L1-F1
#
_entry.id   AF-A0A935B8L1-F1
#
_cell.length_a   1.000
_cell.length_b   1.000
_cell.length_c   1.000
_cell.angle_alpha   90.00
_cell.angle_beta   90.00
_cell.angle_gamma   90.00
#
_symmetry.space_group_name_H-M   'P 1'
#
loop_
_entity.id
_entity.type
_entity.pdbx_description
1 polymer ?
#
loop_
_entity_poly.entity_id
_entity_poly.type
_entity_poly.pdbx_seq_one_letter_code
_entity_poly.pdbx_strand_id
1 'polypeptide(L)'
;MEPTYYRNWHLAKDETEFKVTELEFAVLRVLEAFARWVASVDEMVGLSELKHGEHVILHVIRMQNRPKSGATIARLLNRDDLPNIQYSLRKLEASGLIEKLKESGTKNYTYTITKLGETLTNEYSRLRSEILIRKLRGLSEFEARVEDATDLLSILTGIYEESARASATLNRAP
;
A
#
# COMPACT_ATOMS: atom_id res chain seq x y z
N MET A 1 -17.80 27.84 -10.06
CA MET A 1 -17.24 29.00 -9.32
C MET A 1 -15.82 29.15 -9.82
N GLU A 2 -15.45 30.24 -10.50
CA GLU A 2 -14.10 30.34 -11.07
C GLU A 2 -13.04 30.21 -9.96
N PRO A 3 -12.01 29.36 -10.12
CA PRO A 3 -11.01 29.11 -9.09
C PRO A 3 -10.24 30.41 -8.80
N THR A 4 -10.59 31.07 -7.71
CA THR A 4 -10.14 32.42 -7.39
C THR A 4 -8.71 32.46 -6.86
N TYR A 5 -8.15 31.31 -6.44
CA TYR A 5 -6.87 31.23 -5.72
C TYR A 5 -5.71 30.54 -6.47
N TYR A 6 -5.96 29.85 -7.60
CA TYR A 6 -4.96 28.96 -8.23
C TYR A 6 -4.70 29.26 -9.72
N ARG A 7 -4.76 30.53 -10.12
CA ARG A 7 -4.73 30.97 -11.52
C ARG A 7 -3.49 30.57 -12.35
N ASN A 8 -2.45 29.98 -11.76
CA ASN A 8 -1.17 29.67 -12.42
C ASN A 8 -0.63 28.25 -12.18
N TRP A 9 -1.46 27.31 -11.70
CA TRP A 9 -0.98 25.93 -11.56
C TRP A 9 -1.06 25.20 -12.90
N HIS A 10 0.09 24.80 -13.44
CA HIS A 10 0.22 24.17 -14.76
C HIS A 10 -0.58 22.87 -14.97
N LEU A 11 -1.02 22.21 -13.88
CA LEU A 11 -1.85 21.01 -13.89
C LEU A 11 -3.34 21.28 -13.65
N ALA A 12 -3.76 22.53 -13.48
CA ALA A 12 -5.12 22.90 -13.11
C ALA A 12 -5.70 23.94 -14.09
N LYS A 13 -5.79 23.57 -15.38
CA LYS A 13 -6.25 24.49 -16.44
C LYS A 13 -7.75 24.74 -16.39
N ASP A 14 -8.51 23.80 -15.82
CA ASP A 14 -9.95 23.92 -15.57
C ASP A 14 -10.33 23.35 -14.19
N GLU A 15 -11.63 23.43 -13.85
CA GLU A 15 -12.15 23.00 -12.55
C GLU A 15 -11.98 21.48 -12.31
N THR A 16 -12.02 20.66 -13.36
CA THR A 16 -11.85 19.20 -13.26
C THR A 16 -10.39 18.86 -13.03
N GLU A 17 -9.49 19.38 -13.87
CA GLU A 17 -8.04 19.21 -13.73
C GLU A 17 -7.57 19.66 -12.33
N PHE A 18 -8.11 20.78 -11.83
CA PHE A 18 -7.83 21.26 -10.47
C PHE A 18 -8.20 20.23 -9.39
N LYS A 19 -9.44 19.72 -9.41
CA LYS A 19 -9.93 18.77 -8.39
C LYS A 19 -9.15 17.46 -8.43
N VAL A 20 -8.81 16.96 -9.62
CA VAL A 20 -8.00 15.75 -9.79
C VAL A 20 -6.59 15.98 -9.26
N THR A 21 -5.97 17.13 -9.58
CA THR A 21 -4.62 17.46 -9.09
C THR A 21 -4.60 17.55 -7.56
N GLU A 22 -5.59 18.21 -6.94
CA GLU A 22 -5.69 18.25 -5.48
C GLU A 22 -5.81 16.86 -4.85
N LEU A 23 -6.59 15.96 -5.47
CA LEU A 23 -6.71 14.57 -5.06
C LEU A 23 -5.37 13.84 -5.16
N GLU A 24 -4.66 13.97 -6.29
CA GLU A 24 -3.34 13.35 -6.50
C GLU A 24 -2.33 13.80 -5.44
N PHE A 25 -2.29 15.10 -5.13
CA PHE A 25 -1.47 15.63 -4.05
C PHE A 25 -1.90 15.15 -2.67
N ALA A 26 -3.20 14.94 -2.44
CA ALA A 26 -3.68 14.33 -1.20
C ALA A 26 -3.20 12.89 -1.07
N VAL A 27 -3.29 12.08 -2.13
CA VAL A 27 -2.79 10.70 -2.17
C VAL A 27 -1.30 10.64 -1.85
N LEU A 28 -0.48 11.46 -2.51
CA LEU A 28 0.98 11.51 -2.26
C LEU A 28 1.30 11.88 -0.81
N ARG A 29 0.66 12.92 -0.27
CA ARG A 29 0.88 13.36 1.13
C ARG A 29 0.43 12.31 2.14
N VAL A 30 -0.69 11.65 1.89
CA VAL A 30 -1.22 10.59 2.77
C VAL A 30 -0.31 9.36 2.72
N LEU A 31 0.18 8.96 1.55
CA LEU A 31 1.13 7.85 1.43
C LEU A 31 2.39 8.09 2.27
N GLU A 32 2.97 9.29 2.17
CA GLU A 32 4.14 9.69 2.95
C GLU A 32 3.86 9.77 4.46
N ALA A 33 2.70 10.32 4.85
CA ALA A 33 2.28 10.38 6.25
C ALA A 33 2.02 8.98 6.82
N PHE A 34 1.42 8.09 6.02
CA PHE A 34 1.17 6.71 6.37
C PHE A 34 2.47 5.94 6.58
N ALA A 35 3.44 6.07 5.67
CA ALA A 35 4.75 5.43 5.82
C ALA A 35 5.46 5.85 7.13
N ARG A 36 5.43 7.14 7.48
CA ARG A 36 5.98 7.63 8.76
C ARG A 36 5.24 7.08 9.97
N TRP A 37 3.90 7.06 9.94
CA TRP A 37 3.10 6.50 11.02
C TRP A 37 3.37 5.01 11.23
N VAL A 38 3.47 4.22 10.14
CA VAL A 38 3.85 2.81 10.20
C VAL A 38 5.21 2.65 10.86
N ALA A 39 6.22 3.41 10.43
CA ALA A 39 7.57 3.35 11.01
C ALA A 39 7.56 3.63 12.53
N SER A 40 6.80 4.62 13.00
CA SER A 40 6.67 4.91 14.44
C SER A 40 6.05 3.77 15.24
N VAL A 41 5.12 3.00 14.65
CA VAL A 41 4.55 1.81 15.31
C VAL A 41 5.54 0.64 15.26
N ASP A 42 6.24 0.45 14.13
CA ASP A 42 7.24 -0.59 13.94
C ASP A 42 8.38 -0.48 14.96
N GLU A 43 8.82 0.74 15.29
CA GLU A 43 9.76 1.03 16.37
C GLU A 43 9.30 0.49 17.74
N MET A 44 7.99 0.53 18.02
CA MET A 44 7.43 0.08 19.30
C MET A 44 7.25 -1.44 19.39
N VAL A 45 7.08 -2.13 18.26
CA VAL A 45 6.73 -3.57 18.21
C VAL A 45 7.87 -4.46 17.75
N GLY A 46 9.09 -3.92 17.62
CA GLY A 46 10.27 -4.70 17.22
C GLY A 46 10.32 -5.02 15.73
N LEU A 47 9.76 -4.16 14.88
CA LEU A 47 9.81 -4.24 13.43
C LEU A 47 10.61 -3.09 12.79
N SER A 48 11.38 -2.33 13.58
CA SER A 48 12.12 -1.13 13.15
C SER A 48 13.09 -1.35 11.98
N GLU A 49 13.60 -2.57 11.83
CA GLU A 49 14.51 -2.94 10.74
C GLU A 49 13.79 -3.09 9.38
N LEU A 50 12.46 -3.10 9.38
CA LEU A 50 11.66 -3.21 8.17
C LEU A 50 11.51 -1.84 7.51
N LYS A 51 11.71 -1.83 6.19
CA LYS A 51 11.25 -0.74 5.34
C LYS A 51 9.74 -0.82 5.18
N HIS A 52 9.09 0.30 4.89
CA HIS A 52 7.64 0.35 4.66
C HIS A 52 7.14 -0.73 3.68
N GLY A 53 7.85 -0.95 2.57
CA GLY A 53 7.49 -1.99 1.60
C GLY A 53 7.55 -3.42 2.16
N GLU A 54 8.51 -3.70 3.05
CA GLU A 54 8.66 -5.01 3.71
C GLU A 54 7.56 -5.22 4.75
N HIS A 55 7.23 -4.17 5.52
CA HIS A 55 6.09 -4.15 6.44
C HIS A 55 4.77 -4.47 5.72
N VAL A 56 4.51 -3.77 4.61
CA VAL A 56 3.29 -3.99 3.81
C VAL A 56 3.23 -5.43 3.27
N ILE A 57 4.35 -5.96 2.77
CA ILE A 57 4.43 -7.35 2.31
C ILE A 57 4.15 -8.35 3.45
N LEU A 58 4.68 -8.11 4.66
CA LEU A 58 4.43 -8.96 5.83
C LEU A 58 2.92 -9.04 6.16
N HIS A 59 2.23 -7.90 6.15
CA HIS A 59 0.78 -7.86 6.37
C HIS A 59 -0.02 -8.51 5.23
N VAL A 60 0.41 -8.39 3.98
CA VAL A 60 -0.21 -9.10 2.85
C VAL A 60 -0.03 -10.61 2.94
N ILE A 61 1.14 -11.09 3.38
CA ILE A 61 1.35 -12.52 3.65
C ILE A 61 0.36 -13.00 4.70
N ARG A 62 0.17 -12.23 5.78
CA ARG A 62 -0.77 -12.55 6.86
C ARG A 62 -2.25 -12.46 6.45
N MET A 63 -2.60 -11.67 5.46
CA MET A 63 -3.99 -11.46 5.02
C MET A 63 -4.73 -12.79 4.77
N GLN A 64 -5.89 -13.00 5.41
CA GLN A 64 -6.66 -14.25 5.32
C GLN A 64 -5.91 -15.54 5.74
N ASN A 65 -4.74 -15.43 6.40
CA ASN A 65 -3.96 -16.55 6.96
C ASN A 65 -3.75 -17.75 6.01
N ARG A 66 -3.52 -17.48 4.72
CA ARG A 66 -3.21 -18.50 3.70
C ARG A 66 -1.87 -18.22 3.03
N PRO A 67 -1.09 -19.25 2.65
CA PRO A 67 0.15 -19.07 1.91
C PRO A 67 -0.06 -18.31 0.60
N LYS A 68 0.90 -17.45 0.23
CA LYS A 68 0.85 -16.65 -1.01
C LYS A 68 2.17 -16.73 -1.76
N SER A 69 2.09 -16.82 -3.09
CA SER A 69 3.27 -16.70 -3.94
C SER A 69 3.74 -15.24 -4.05
N GLY A 70 4.99 -15.02 -4.45
CA GLY A 70 5.50 -13.68 -4.76
C GLY A 70 4.68 -12.96 -5.85
N ALA A 71 4.20 -13.70 -6.86
CA ALA A 71 3.33 -13.16 -7.90
C ALA A 71 1.93 -12.78 -7.37
N THR A 72 1.40 -13.56 -6.43
CA THR A 72 0.14 -13.21 -5.74
C THR A 72 0.30 -11.95 -4.91
N ILE A 73 1.42 -11.81 -4.18
CA ILE A 73 1.72 -10.61 -3.39
C ILE A 73 1.86 -9.39 -4.28
N ALA A 74 2.59 -9.50 -5.39
CA ALA A 74 2.76 -8.45 -6.38
C ALA A 74 1.40 -7.95 -6.90
N ARG A 75 0.53 -8.89 -7.30
CA ARG A 75 -0.83 -8.58 -7.77
C ARG A 75 -1.69 -7.89 -6.71
N LEU A 76 -1.64 -8.35 -5.47
CA LEU A 76 -2.43 -7.77 -4.36
C LEU A 76 -1.99 -6.35 -3.98
N LEU A 77 -0.73 -6.01 -4.26
CA LEU A 77 -0.17 -4.68 -3.98
C LEU A 77 -0.15 -3.77 -5.21
N ASN A 78 -0.68 -4.23 -6.33
CA ASN A 78 -0.55 -3.58 -7.63
C ASN A 78 0.90 -3.18 -7.97
N ARG A 79 1.82 -4.15 -7.89
CA ARG A 79 3.26 -3.97 -8.10
C ARG A 79 3.79 -4.85 -9.22
N ASP A 80 4.63 -4.26 -10.06
CA ASP A 80 5.30 -4.97 -11.18
C ASP A 80 6.77 -5.32 -10.88
N ASP A 81 7.32 -4.86 -9.75
CA ASP A 81 8.74 -5.01 -9.41
C ASP A 81 9.05 -6.31 -8.65
N LEU A 82 8.77 -7.45 -9.29
CA LEU A 82 8.97 -8.78 -8.72
C LEU A 82 10.38 -9.00 -8.11
N PRO A 83 11.50 -8.52 -8.69
CA PRO A 83 12.82 -8.64 -8.06
C PRO A 83 12.92 -7.99 -6.67
N ASN A 84 12.34 -6.81 -6.48
CA ASN A 84 12.32 -6.13 -5.18
C ASN A 84 11.43 -6.83 -4.17
N ILE A 85 10.30 -7.39 -4.63
CA ILE A 85 9.44 -8.24 -3.80
C ILE A 85 10.21 -9.48 -3.34
N GLN A 86 10.94 -10.17 -4.23
CA GLN A 86 11.75 -11.34 -3.86
C GLN A 86 12.91 -10.98 -2.92
N TYR A 87 13.49 -9.78 -3.05
CA TYR A 87 14.45 -9.28 -2.07
C TYR A 87 13.81 -9.09 -0.68
N SER A 88 12.64 -8.44 -0.64
CA SER A 88 11.88 -8.22 0.61
C SER A 88 11.51 -9.54 1.27
N LEU A 89 11.07 -10.53 0.49
CA LEU A 89 10.73 -11.87 0.98
C LEU A 89 11.93 -12.58 1.60
N ARG A 90 13.09 -12.54 0.95
CA ARG A 90 14.33 -13.10 1.51
C ARG A 90 14.73 -12.43 2.82
N LYS A 91 14.56 -11.11 2.93
CA LYS A 91 14.86 -10.38 4.16
C LYS A 91 13.89 -10.74 5.29
N LEU A 92 12.59 -10.83 5.00
CA LEU A 92 11.57 -11.24 5.97
C LEU A 92 11.79 -12.69 6.46
N GLU A 93 12.18 -13.59 5.54
CA GLU A 93 12.55 -14.97 5.85
C GLU A 93 13.80 -15.03 6.74
N ALA A 94 14.85 -14.30 6.39
CA ALA A 94 16.08 -14.21 7.18
C ALA A 94 15.84 -13.60 8.58
N SER A 95 14.83 -12.74 8.71
CA SER A 95 14.41 -12.15 10.00
C SER A 95 13.49 -13.08 10.81
N GLY A 96 13.18 -14.28 10.31
CA GLY A 96 12.33 -15.26 10.97
C GLY A 96 10.86 -14.89 11.05
N LEU A 97 10.41 -13.89 10.28
CA LEU A 97 9.02 -13.39 10.30
C LEU A 97 8.09 -14.22 9.42
N ILE A 98 8.64 -14.79 8.34
CA ILE A 98 7.90 -15.63 7.39
C ILE A 98 8.68 -16.91 7.13
N GLU A 99 7.97 -17.93 6.68
CA GLU A 99 8.55 -19.18 6.21
C GLU A 99 8.20 -19.43 4.74
N LYS A 100 9.13 -20.07 4.04
CA LYS A 100 9.00 -20.39 2.62
C LYS A 100 8.59 -21.85 2.45
N LEU A 101 7.43 -22.05 1.82
CA LEU A 101 6.85 -23.36 1.56
C LEU A 101 6.96 -23.68 0.07
N LYS A 102 7.49 -24.86 -0.25
CA LYS A 102 7.49 -25.37 -1.62
C LYS A 102 6.09 -25.92 -1.94
N GLU A 103 5.51 -25.47 -3.04
CA GLU A 103 4.24 -26.01 -3.50
C GLU A 103 4.44 -27.43 -4.05
N SER A 104 3.58 -28.35 -3.63
CA SER A 104 3.72 -29.77 -3.98
C SER A 104 3.62 -29.97 -5.49
N GLY A 105 4.57 -30.71 -6.07
CA GLY A 105 4.58 -31.01 -7.49
C GLY A 105 4.99 -29.84 -8.41
N THR A 106 5.31 -28.66 -7.88
CA THR A 106 5.75 -27.51 -8.69
C THR A 106 7.14 -27.01 -8.28
N LYS A 107 7.72 -26.11 -9.10
CA LYS A 107 8.93 -25.34 -8.76
C LYS A 107 8.60 -24.02 -8.06
N ASN A 108 7.33 -23.80 -7.71
CA ASN A 108 6.87 -22.55 -7.12
C ASN A 108 7.00 -22.58 -5.60
N TYR A 109 7.15 -21.39 -5.03
CA TYR A 109 7.21 -21.18 -3.60
C TYR A 109 6.11 -20.23 -3.15
N THR A 110 5.55 -20.54 -1.99
CA THR A 110 4.62 -19.68 -1.27
C THR A 110 5.21 -19.31 0.07
N TYR A 111 4.70 -18.25 0.66
CA TYR A 111 5.17 -17.72 1.93
C TYR A 111 4.00 -17.64 2.89
N THR A 112 4.25 -18.01 4.15
CA THR A 112 3.29 -17.90 5.25
C THR A 112 3.97 -17.28 6.48
N ILE A 113 3.16 -16.86 7.44
CA ILE A 113 3.64 -16.19 8.66
C ILE A 113 4.23 -17.22 9.63
N THR A 114 5.33 -16.90 10.29
CA THR A 114 5.83 -17.71 11.43
C THR A 114 5.12 -17.33 12.72
N LYS A 115 5.40 -18.05 13.82
CA LYS A 115 4.90 -17.67 15.14
C LYS A 115 5.41 -16.31 15.61
N LEU A 116 6.66 -15.98 15.30
CA LEU A 116 7.25 -14.67 15.60
C LEU A 116 6.53 -13.59 14.78
N GLY A 117 6.39 -13.77 13.47
CA GLY A 117 5.69 -12.81 12.61
C GLY A 117 4.23 -12.59 13.04
N GLU A 118 3.53 -13.65 13.44
CA GLU A 118 2.16 -13.55 13.98
C GLU A 118 2.13 -12.69 15.25
N THR A 119 3.07 -12.93 16.17
CA THR A 119 3.14 -12.21 17.45
C THR A 119 3.37 -10.71 17.23
N LEU A 120 4.37 -10.33 16.42
CA LEU A 120 4.70 -8.93 16.20
C LEU A 120 3.61 -8.19 15.40
N THR A 121 3.02 -8.86 14.39
CA THR A 121 1.90 -8.26 13.65
C THR A 121 0.60 -8.17 14.47
N ASN A 122 0.43 -9.00 15.51
CA ASN A 122 -0.65 -8.85 16.49
C ASN A 122 -0.44 -7.62 17.37
N GLU A 123 0.77 -7.41 17.88
CA GLU A 123 1.10 -6.20 18.64
C GLU A 123 0.92 -4.94 17.79
N TYR A 124 1.37 -4.96 16.55
CA TYR A 124 1.10 -3.88 15.59
C TYR A 124 -0.41 -3.63 15.45
N SER A 125 -1.21 -4.68 15.25
CA SER A 125 -2.67 -4.57 15.10
C SER A 125 -3.33 -3.98 16.35
N ARG A 126 -2.84 -4.34 17.54
CA ARG A 126 -3.31 -3.80 18.83
C ARG A 126 -3.04 -2.30 18.92
N LEU A 127 -1.80 -1.86 18.69
CA LEU A 127 -1.44 -0.43 18.70
C LEU A 127 -2.19 0.36 17.62
N ARG A 128 -2.32 -0.20 16.41
CA ARG A 128 -3.14 0.39 15.34
C ARG A 128 -4.57 0.61 15.78
N SER A 129 -5.16 -0.37 16.49
CA SER A 129 -6.52 -0.27 17.00
C SER A 129 -6.66 0.82 18.07
N GLU A 130 -5.71 0.87 19.00
CA GLU A 130 -5.72 1.82 20.13
C GLU A 130 -5.46 3.27 19.70
N ILE A 131 -4.59 3.48 18.71
CA ILE A 131 -4.13 4.81 18.28
C ILE A 131 -4.91 5.30 17.07
N LEU A 132 -4.85 4.58 15.95
CA LEU A 132 -5.38 5.04 14.67
C LEU A 132 -6.89 4.80 14.60
N ILE A 133 -7.34 3.55 14.78
CA ILE A 133 -8.76 3.21 14.63
C ILE A 133 -9.63 3.94 15.65
N ARG A 134 -9.16 4.09 16.90
CA ARG A 134 -9.85 4.89 17.92
C ARG A 134 -10.08 6.33 17.47
N LYS A 135 -9.06 6.99 16.91
CA LYS A 135 -9.18 8.38 16.41
C LYS A 135 -10.16 8.47 15.26
N LEU A 136 -10.08 7.52 14.32
CA LEU A 136 -10.92 7.49 13.14
C LEU A 136 -12.41 7.23 13.49
N ARG A 137 -12.70 6.34 14.43
CA ARG A 137 -14.07 6.09 14.93
C ARG A 137 -14.71 7.29 15.63
N GLY A 138 -13.91 8.26 16.09
CA GLY A 138 -14.42 9.50 16.66
C GLY A 138 -14.92 10.51 15.62
N LEU A 139 -14.71 10.27 14.33
CA LEU A 139 -15.12 11.16 13.25
C LEU A 139 -16.55 10.84 12.78
N SER A 140 -17.36 11.87 12.54
CA SER A 140 -18.72 11.72 12.03
C SER A 140 -18.74 11.13 10.62
N GLU A 141 -19.62 10.16 10.38
CA GLU A 141 -19.81 9.49 9.07
C GLU A 141 -18.54 8.85 8.51
N PHE A 142 -17.57 8.52 9.36
CA PHE A 142 -16.26 8.06 8.93
C PHE A 142 -16.33 6.78 8.08
N GLU A 143 -17.18 5.82 8.46
CA GLU A 143 -17.28 4.54 7.76
C GLU A 143 -17.75 4.73 6.30
N ALA A 144 -18.81 5.52 6.09
CA ALA A 144 -19.28 5.85 4.74
C ALA A 144 -18.22 6.62 3.93
N ARG A 145 -17.53 7.58 4.55
CA ARG A 145 -16.43 8.32 3.88
C ARG A 145 -15.27 7.41 3.48
N VAL A 146 -14.97 6.38 4.27
CA VAL A 146 -13.94 5.39 3.94
C VAL A 146 -14.38 4.50 2.79
N GLU A 147 -15.64 4.08 2.78
CA GLU A 147 -16.22 3.30 1.67
C GLU A 147 -16.14 4.08 0.36
N ASP A 148 -16.66 5.31 0.34
CA ASP A 148 -16.60 6.21 -0.83
C ASP A 148 -15.16 6.44 -1.32
N ALA A 149 -14.23 6.66 -0.39
CA ALA A 149 -12.82 6.85 -0.73
C ALA A 149 -12.17 5.57 -1.28
N THR A 150 -12.55 4.40 -0.76
CA THR A 150 -12.03 3.11 -1.22
C THR A 150 -12.48 2.82 -2.65
N ASP A 151 -13.75 3.09 -2.96
CA ASP A 151 -14.31 2.91 -4.30
C ASP A 151 -13.66 3.87 -5.30
N LEU A 152 -13.53 5.15 -4.94
CA LEU A 152 -12.88 6.13 -5.80
C LEU A 152 -11.41 5.77 -6.10
N LEU A 153 -10.64 5.38 -5.08
CA LEU A 153 -9.24 4.96 -5.27
C LEU A 153 -9.13 3.69 -6.11
N SER A 154 -10.09 2.77 -6.00
CA SER A 154 -10.13 1.56 -6.82
C SER A 154 -10.39 1.89 -8.30
N ILE A 155 -11.33 2.80 -8.58
CA ILE A 155 -11.59 3.29 -9.94
C ILE A 155 -10.36 4.00 -10.50
N LEU A 156 -9.74 4.90 -9.72
CA LEU A 156 -8.54 5.63 -10.14
C LEU A 156 -7.37 4.71 -10.44
N THR A 157 -7.19 3.64 -9.66
CA THR A 157 -6.15 2.63 -9.91
C THR A 157 -6.28 2.06 -11.34
N GLY A 158 -7.49 1.67 -11.74
CA GLY A 158 -7.74 1.18 -13.11
C GLY A 158 -7.53 2.23 -14.19
N ILE A 159 -7.96 3.48 -13.94
CA ILE A 159 -7.74 4.60 -14.87
C ILE A 159 -6.25 4.88 -15.05
N TYR A 160 -5.47 4.89 -13.97
CA TYR A 160 -4.02 5.13 -14.04
C TYR A 160 -3.28 4.03 -14.79
N GLU A 161 -3.64 2.76 -14.58
CA GLU A 161 -3.07 1.64 -15.34
C GLU A 161 -3.39 1.74 -16.83
N GLU A 162 -4.63 2.09 -17.19
CA GLU A 162 -5.01 2.30 -18.59
C GLU A 162 -4.28 3.50 -19.19
N SER A 163 -4.17 4.60 -18.44
CA SER A 163 -3.43 5.79 -18.86
C SER A 163 -1.94 5.49 -19.06
N ALA A 164 -1.34 4.63 -18.24
CA ALA A 164 0.04 4.18 -18.39
C ALA A 164 0.22 3.34 -19.66
N ARG A 165 -0.70 2.40 -19.95
CA ARG A 165 -0.70 1.63 -21.20
C ARG A 165 -0.84 2.51 -22.42
N ALA A 166 -1.78 3.46 -22.40
CA ALA A 166 -1.96 4.42 -23.48
C ALA A 166 -0.69 5.26 -23.69
N SER A 167 -0.08 5.75 -22.60
CA SER A 167 1.15 6.54 -22.66
C SER A 167 2.33 5.78 -23.25
N ALA A 168 2.43 4.46 -23.03
CA ALA A 168 3.49 3.62 -23.60
C ALA A 168 3.43 3.50 -25.14
N THR A 169 2.30 3.88 -25.76
CA THR A 169 2.17 3.94 -27.23
C THR A 169 2.70 5.25 -27.83
N LEU A 170 2.95 6.25 -26.99
CA LEU A 170 3.36 7.58 -27.41
C LEU A 170 4.89 7.65 -27.54
N ASN A 171 5.36 8.27 -28.61
CA ASN A 171 6.76 8.66 -28.75
C ASN A 171 6.91 10.14 -28.40
N ARG A 172 8.00 10.48 -27.72
CA ARG A 172 8.37 11.88 -27.52
C ARG A 172 8.59 12.52 -28.89
N ALA A 173 7.93 13.64 -29.17
CA ALA A 173 8.22 14.44 -30.35
C ALA A 173 9.70 14.90 -30.31
N PRO A 174 10.39 14.95 -31.46
CA PRO A 174 11.81 15.33 -31.53
C PRO A 174 12.10 16.71 -30.92
#